data_AF-A0A7V6DNH7-F1
#
_entry.id   AF-A0A7V6DNH7-F1
#
_cell.length_a   1.000
_cell.length_b   1.000
_cell.length_c   1.000
_cell.angle_alpha   90.00
_cell.angle_beta   90.00
_cell.angle_gamma   90.00
#
_symmetry.space_group_name_H-M   'P 1'
#
loop_
_entity.id
_entity.type
_entity.pdbx_description
1 polymer ?
#
loop_
_entity_poly.entity_id
_entity_poly.type
_entity_poly.pdbx_seq_one_letter_code
_entity_poly.pdbx_strand_id
1 'polypeptide(L)'
;VAVLTATVRGLKHHGVNAGALPCPPGRPVPKEYFSASKETMKWLEDGVQNAVHHVRTIKKAGINPVVCINSFHFDSEEEHAVIRRACEAEGARVAVSKHWQFGGEGALEFADAVMDACKEKNEFKFLYPNELPLRKRVELIAKEVYGADGVDFLPEANAKAERFEKDPKYNEYATMMVKTHLSLSADPTKKGCPKGWRLPVRDFLIYSGAKFICPVCGAISLMPGTSSDPAFRRVDVDVKTGKVIGLF
;
A
#
# COMPACT_ATOMS: atom_id res chain seq x y z
N VAL A 1 7.40 9.22 -13.35
CA VAL A 1 7.03 7.78 -13.33
C VAL A 1 6.94 7.31 -11.89
N ALA A 2 5.98 6.45 -11.58
CA ALA A 2 5.90 5.75 -10.30
C ALA A 2 5.79 4.25 -10.54
N VAL A 3 6.55 3.46 -9.78
CA VAL A 3 6.53 2.01 -9.85
C VAL A 3 5.60 1.46 -8.77
N LEU A 4 4.64 0.63 -9.17
CA LEU A 4 3.79 -0.15 -8.27
C LEU A 4 4.23 -1.61 -8.31
N THR A 5 4.87 -2.07 -7.24
CA THR A 5 5.26 -3.48 -7.11
C THR A 5 4.09 -4.31 -6.61
N ALA A 6 3.81 -5.42 -7.29
CA ALA A 6 2.78 -6.38 -6.92
C ALA A 6 3.33 -7.82 -7.00
N THR A 7 2.67 -8.75 -6.31
CA THR A 7 2.97 -10.19 -6.38
C THR A 7 1.67 -10.95 -6.55
N VAL A 8 1.72 -12.12 -7.21
CA VAL A 8 0.54 -12.99 -7.37
C VAL A 8 -0.06 -13.33 -6.01
N ARG A 9 0.75 -13.77 -5.05
CA ARG A 9 0.29 -14.14 -3.69
C ARG A 9 -0.31 -12.96 -2.93
N GLY A 10 0.31 -11.79 -3.02
CA GLY A 10 -0.23 -10.57 -2.40
C GLY A 10 -1.61 -10.24 -2.97
N LEU A 11 -1.77 -10.31 -4.29
CA LEU A 11 -3.06 -10.04 -4.92
C LEU A 11 -4.09 -11.12 -4.64
N LYS A 12 -3.75 -12.42 -4.64
CA LYS A 12 -4.64 -13.47 -4.13
C LYS A 12 -5.13 -13.17 -2.72
N HIS A 13 -4.28 -12.61 -1.85
CA HIS A 13 -4.67 -12.28 -0.48
C HIS A 13 -5.68 -11.12 -0.40
N HIS A 14 -5.71 -10.28 -1.43
CA HIS A 14 -6.73 -9.26 -1.60
C HIS A 14 -8.06 -9.81 -2.15
N GLY A 15 -8.10 -11.06 -2.61
CA GLY A 15 -9.26 -11.75 -3.20
C GLY A 15 -10.33 -12.23 -2.22
N VAL A 16 -10.58 -11.48 -1.15
CA VAL A 16 -11.44 -11.92 -0.03
C VAL A 16 -12.91 -12.08 -0.42
N ASN A 17 -13.41 -11.37 -1.43
CA ASN A 17 -14.79 -11.55 -1.88
C ASN A 17 -14.96 -12.86 -2.66
N ALA A 18 -13.86 -13.39 -3.21
CA ALA A 18 -13.80 -14.70 -3.85
C ALA A 18 -13.45 -15.84 -2.88
N GLY A 19 -13.36 -15.56 -1.57
CA GLY A 19 -13.12 -16.57 -0.53
C GLY A 19 -11.66 -16.82 -0.20
N ALA A 20 -10.74 -15.90 -0.52
CA ALA A 20 -9.33 -16.04 -0.17
C ALA A 20 -9.11 -16.26 1.33
N LEU A 21 -8.29 -17.27 1.67
CA LEU A 21 -8.03 -17.64 3.06
C LEU A 21 -7.29 -16.52 3.81
N PRO A 22 -7.61 -16.25 5.09
CA PRO A 22 -6.89 -15.25 5.86
C PRO A 22 -5.41 -15.64 6.04
N CYS A 23 -4.54 -14.63 6.06
CA CYS A 23 -3.10 -14.78 6.35
C CYS A 23 -2.74 -13.97 7.61
N PRO A 24 -3.01 -14.50 8.81
CA PRO A 24 -2.73 -13.78 10.05
C PRO A 24 -1.22 -13.58 10.25
N PRO A 25 -0.78 -12.42 10.78
CA PRO A 25 0.62 -12.20 11.13
C PRO A 25 1.15 -13.30 12.07
N GLY A 26 2.38 -13.76 11.81
CA GLY A 26 3.04 -14.79 12.61
C GLY A 26 2.58 -16.23 12.32
N ARG A 27 1.65 -16.45 11.38
CA ARG A 27 1.28 -17.79 10.91
C ARG A 27 1.83 -18.07 9.51
N PRO A 28 2.11 -19.34 9.16
CA PRO A 28 2.47 -19.72 7.81
C PRO A 28 1.40 -19.31 6.79
N VAL A 29 1.84 -18.93 5.60
CA VAL A 29 0.93 -18.68 4.46
C VAL A 29 0.24 -20.00 4.08
N PRO A 30 -1.09 -20.03 3.91
CA PRO A 30 -1.81 -21.23 3.48
C PRO A 30 -1.26 -21.80 2.16
N LYS A 31 -1.23 -23.13 2.02
CA LYS A 31 -0.57 -23.82 0.90
C LYS A 31 -1.24 -23.52 -0.44
N GLU A 32 -2.52 -23.21 -0.42
CA GLU A 32 -3.36 -22.86 -1.56
C GLU A 32 -2.79 -21.66 -2.33
N TYR A 33 -2.19 -20.70 -1.62
CA TYR A 33 -1.54 -19.53 -2.24
C TYR A 33 -0.39 -19.86 -3.18
N PHE A 34 0.20 -21.05 -3.04
CA PHE A 34 1.33 -21.53 -3.84
C PHE A 34 0.88 -22.40 -5.03
N SER A 35 -0.41 -22.37 -5.38
CA SER A 35 -0.98 -23.11 -6.51
C SER A 35 -1.79 -22.21 -7.43
N ALA A 36 -1.86 -22.56 -8.72
CA ALA A 36 -2.70 -21.91 -9.73
C ALA A 36 -3.96 -22.76 -10.03
N SER A 37 -4.74 -23.06 -9.00
CA SER A 37 -6.03 -23.76 -9.14
C SER A 37 -7.13 -22.80 -9.62
N LYS A 38 -8.22 -23.35 -10.17
CA LYS A 38 -9.41 -22.57 -10.56
C LYS A 38 -9.96 -21.69 -9.43
N GLU A 39 -9.84 -22.14 -8.19
CA GLU A 39 -10.27 -21.37 -7.02
C GLU A 39 -9.33 -20.19 -6.75
N THR A 40 -8.02 -20.44 -6.71
CA THR A 40 -7.01 -19.40 -6.46
C THR A 40 -6.92 -18.36 -7.57
N MET A 41 -7.28 -18.74 -8.81
CA MET A 41 -7.43 -17.80 -9.92
C MET A 41 -8.58 -16.81 -9.68
N LYS A 42 -9.71 -17.26 -9.10
CA LYS A 42 -10.79 -16.35 -8.70
C LYS A 42 -10.34 -15.38 -7.61
N TRP A 43 -9.52 -15.84 -6.66
CA TRP A 43 -8.93 -14.96 -5.65
C TRP A 43 -8.04 -13.89 -6.30
N LEU A 44 -7.23 -14.27 -7.28
CA LEU A 44 -6.40 -13.33 -8.02
C LEU A 44 -7.24 -12.32 -8.81
N GLU A 45 -8.28 -12.76 -9.52
CA GLU A 45 -9.18 -11.90 -10.30
C GLU A 45 -9.92 -10.86 -9.44
N ASP A 46 -10.41 -11.25 -8.26
CA ASP A 46 -11.01 -10.31 -7.29
C ASP A 46 -9.93 -9.39 -6.68
N GLY A 47 -8.80 -9.96 -6.30
CA GLY A 47 -7.74 -9.22 -5.61
C GLY A 47 -6.96 -8.23 -6.46
N VAL A 48 -6.91 -8.44 -7.79
CA VAL A 48 -6.25 -7.52 -8.74
C VAL A 48 -6.87 -6.12 -8.70
N GLN A 49 -8.13 -6.00 -8.26
CA GLN A 49 -8.82 -4.72 -8.10
C GLN A 49 -8.11 -3.80 -7.10
N ASN A 50 -7.33 -4.36 -6.16
CA ASN A 50 -6.48 -3.56 -5.27
C ASN A 50 -5.33 -2.88 -6.04
N ALA A 51 -4.64 -3.61 -6.93
CA ALA A 51 -3.59 -3.02 -7.78
C ALA A 51 -4.17 -1.98 -8.74
N VAL A 52 -5.30 -2.29 -9.38
CA VAL A 52 -6.04 -1.37 -10.24
C VAL A 52 -6.40 -0.08 -9.51
N HIS A 53 -6.86 -0.17 -8.26
CA HIS A 53 -7.14 1.00 -7.43
C HIS A 53 -5.88 1.87 -7.24
N HIS A 54 -4.74 1.27 -6.92
CA HIS A 54 -3.48 1.99 -6.75
C HIS A 54 -2.95 2.60 -8.06
N VAL A 55 -3.12 1.92 -9.20
CA VAL A 55 -2.84 2.49 -10.53
C VAL A 55 -3.66 3.76 -10.76
N ARG A 56 -4.97 3.73 -10.48
CA ARG A 56 -5.85 4.90 -10.59
C ARG A 56 -5.43 6.03 -9.64
N THR A 57 -4.99 5.71 -8.42
CA THR A 57 -4.44 6.70 -7.48
C THR A 57 -3.19 7.39 -8.04
N ILE A 58 -2.26 6.64 -8.62
CA ILE A 58 -1.04 7.19 -9.22
C ILE A 58 -1.38 8.11 -10.40
N LYS A 59 -2.27 7.67 -11.29
CA LYS A 59 -2.73 8.47 -12.43
C LYS A 59 -3.42 9.75 -12.01
N LYS A 60 -4.17 9.74 -10.90
CA LYS A 60 -4.82 10.93 -10.34
C LYS A 60 -3.82 12.01 -9.92
N ALA A 61 -2.64 11.62 -9.47
CA ALA A 61 -1.53 12.54 -9.20
C ALA A 61 -0.87 13.06 -10.49
N GLY A 62 -1.32 12.64 -11.68
CA GLY A 62 -0.75 13.01 -12.97
C GLY A 62 0.58 12.34 -13.28
N ILE A 63 0.84 11.18 -12.66
CA ILE A 63 2.07 10.40 -12.82
C ILE A 63 1.79 9.13 -13.64
N ASN A 64 2.72 8.79 -14.54
CA ASN A 64 2.67 7.57 -15.34
C ASN A 64 3.02 6.34 -14.48
N PRO A 65 2.09 5.38 -14.31
CA PRO A 65 2.32 4.17 -13.53
C PRO A 65 3.02 3.06 -14.34
N VAL A 66 3.96 2.39 -13.70
CA VAL A 66 4.53 1.11 -14.17
C VAL A 66 4.28 0.06 -13.09
N VAL A 67 3.61 -1.03 -13.43
CA VAL A 67 3.39 -2.15 -12.51
C VAL A 67 4.49 -3.18 -12.69
N CYS A 68 5.24 -3.44 -11.62
CA CYS A 68 6.23 -4.52 -11.57
C CYS A 68 5.60 -5.73 -10.90
N ILE A 69 5.37 -6.80 -11.66
CA ILE A 69 4.99 -8.10 -11.10
C ILE A 69 6.27 -8.79 -10.63
N ASN A 70 6.52 -8.77 -9.32
CA ASN A 70 7.65 -9.50 -8.74
C ASN A 70 7.31 -10.99 -8.69
N SER A 71 7.96 -11.76 -9.57
CA SER A 71 7.64 -13.16 -9.84
C SER A 71 8.30 -14.10 -8.82
N PHE A 72 7.54 -15.09 -8.37
CA PHE A 72 8.02 -16.19 -7.55
C PHE A 72 7.96 -17.52 -8.31
N HIS A 73 8.75 -18.50 -7.84
CA HIS A 73 8.89 -19.83 -8.47
C HIS A 73 7.59 -20.61 -8.68
N PHE A 74 6.56 -20.32 -7.87
CA PHE A 74 5.27 -21.01 -7.91
C PHE A 74 4.20 -20.25 -8.71
N ASP A 75 4.53 -19.06 -9.21
CA ASP A 75 3.62 -18.23 -9.99
C ASP A 75 3.55 -18.78 -11.42
N SER A 76 2.35 -18.82 -12.00
CA SER A 76 2.14 -19.25 -13.39
C SER A 76 2.08 -18.06 -14.36
N GLU A 77 2.36 -18.31 -15.65
CA GLU A 77 2.25 -17.26 -16.67
C GLU A 77 0.80 -16.80 -16.87
N GLU A 78 -0.19 -17.67 -16.63
CA GLU A 78 -1.60 -17.31 -16.63
C GLU A 78 -1.94 -16.31 -15.51
N GLU A 79 -1.36 -16.49 -14.33
CA GLU A 79 -1.52 -15.56 -13.20
C GLU A 79 -0.90 -14.19 -13.52
N HIS A 80 0.30 -14.18 -14.08
CA HIS A 80 0.91 -12.94 -14.56
C HIS A 80 0.03 -12.24 -15.60
N ALA A 81 -0.55 -13.01 -16.53
CA ALA A 81 -1.41 -12.47 -17.58
C ALA A 81 -2.70 -11.83 -17.02
N VAL A 82 -3.30 -12.37 -15.95
CA VAL A 82 -4.45 -11.73 -15.28
C VAL A 82 -4.08 -10.35 -14.74
N ILE A 83 -2.94 -10.25 -14.04
CA ILE A 83 -2.47 -8.98 -13.46
C ILE A 83 -2.16 -7.97 -14.57
N ARG A 84 -1.44 -8.43 -15.60
CA ARG A 84 -1.08 -7.64 -16.77
C ARG A 84 -2.31 -7.04 -17.44
N ARG A 85 -3.27 -7.88 -17.86
CA ARG A 85 -4.48 -7.42 -18.55
C ARG A 85 -5.25 -6.39 -17.73
N ALA A 86 -5.42 -6.63 -16.42
CA ALA A 86 -6.19 -5.73 -15.56
C ALA A 86 -5.50 -4.36 -15.40
N CYS A 87 -4.18 -4.32 -15.25
CA CYS A 87 -3.44 -3.07 -15.08
C CYS A 87 -3.23 -2.31 -16.41
N GLU A 88 -3.02 -3.02 -17.52
CA GLU A 88 -2.91 -2.42 -18.86
C GLU A 88 -4.23 -1.81 -19.33
N ALA A 89 -5.37 -2.40 -18.96
CA ALA A 89 -6.69 -1.83 -19.20
C ALA A 89 -6.88 -0.45 -18.53
N GLU A 90 -6.14 -0.18 -17.44
CA GLU A 90 -6.10 1.13 -16.78
C GLU A 90 -5.02 2.07 -17.37
N GLY A 91 -4.32 1.64 -18.40
CA GLY A 91 -3.25 2.38 -19.06
C GLY A 91 -1.93 2.38 -18.29
N ALA A 92 -1.70 1.42 -17.39
CA ALA A 92 -0.37 1.20 -16.81
C ALA A 92 0.47 0.31 -17.74
N ARG A 93 1.77 0.58 -17.80
CA ARG A 93 2.73 -0.39 -18.34
C ARG A 93 2.93 -1.47 -17.30
N VAL A 94 3.08 -2.72 -17.73
CA VAL A 94 3.30 -3.84 -16.82
C VAL A 94 4.53 -4.61 -17.27
N ALA A 95 5.35 -5.02 -16.31
CA ALA A 95 6.47 -5.90 -16.57
C ALA A 95 6.57 -6.99 -15.50
N VAL A 96 6.88 -8.21 -15.93
CA VAL A 96 7.24 -9.28 -14.99
C VAL A 96 8.72 -9.15 -14.68
N SER A 97 9.08 -9.26 -13.40
CA SER A 97 10.47 -9.17 -12.97
C SER A 97 10.85 -10.37 -12.14
N LYS A 98 11.96 -11.02 -12.54
CA LYS A 98 12.59 -12.18 -11.90
C LYS A 98 13.94 -11.80 -11.28
N HIS A 99 14.09 -10.52 -10.89
CA HIS A 99 15.35 -9.95 -10.43
C HIS A 99 15.87 -10.56 -9.11
N TRP A 100 14.98 -11.11 -8.28
CA TRP A 100 15.41 -11.86 -7.09
C TRP A 100 16.20 -13.13 -7.47
N GLN A 101 15.83 -13.79 -8.56
CA GLN A 101 16.47 -15.04 -9.00
C GLN A 101 17.65 -14.81 -9.93
N PHE A 102 17.56 -13.83 -10.85
CA PHE A 102 18.53 -13.62 -11.93
C PHE A 102 19.26 -12.27 -11.86
N GLY A 103 19.15 -11.55 -10.72
CA GLY A 103 19.76 -10.23 -10.57
C GLY A 103 19.28 -9.24 -11.63
N GLY A 104 20.21 -8.45 -12.18
CA GLY A 104 19.90 -7.43 -13.19
C GLY A 104 19.32 -8.00 -14.49
N GLU A 105 19.75 -9.19 -14.90
CA GLU A 105 19.24 -9.84 -16.12
C GLU A 105 17.74 -10.16 -16.01
N GLY A 106 17.27 -10.54 -14.81
CA GLY A 106 15.85 -10.77 -14.53
C GLY A 106 15.00 -9.49 -14.46
N ALA A 107 15.61 -8.32 -14.63
CA ALA A 107 14.95 -7.02 -14.55
C ALA A 107 14.85 -6.30 -15.91
N LEU A 108 15.35 -6.87 -17.01
CA LEU A 108 15.47 -6.15 -18.29
C LEU A 108 14.11 -5.64 -18.82
N GLU A 109 13.08 -6.50 -18.87
CA GLU A 109 11.71 -6.09 -19.27
C GLU A 109 11.18 -4.96 -18.37
N PHE A 110 11.42 -5.05 -17.07
CA PHE A 110 11.01 -4.03 -16.11
C PHE A 110 11.78 -2.71 -16.29
N ALA A 111 13.08 -2.77 -16.54
CA ALA A 111 13.90 -1.60 -16.81
C ALA A 111 13.43 -0.90 -18.10
N ASP A 112 13.18 -1.66 -19.17
CA ASP A 112 12.66 -1.13 -20.44
C ASP A 112 11.30 -0.45 -20.24
N ALA A 113 10.37 -1.08 -19.52
CA ALA A 113 9.07 -0.49 -19.21
C ALA A 113 9.18 0.84 -18.43
N VAL A 114 10.12 0.94 -17.49
CA VAL A 114 10.40 2.18 -16.74
C VAL A 114 11.03 3.24 -17.64
N MET A 115 12.03 2.87 -18.46
CA MET A 115 12.67 3.78 -19.40
C MET A 115 11.66 4.35 -20.40
N ASP A 116 10.75 3.52 -20.90
CA ASP A 116 9.68 3.95 -21.81
C ASP A 116 8.68 4.87 -21.12
N ALA A 117 8.27 4.57 -19.88
CA ALA A 117 7.39 5.45 -19.12
C ALA A 117 8.03 6.84 -18.86
N CYS A 118 9.36 6.91 -18.74
CA CYS A 118 10.10 8.15 -18.53
C CYS A 118 10.12 9.05 -19.79
N LYS A 119 9.88 8.50 -20.98
CA LYS A 119 9.80 9.29 -22.23
C LYS A 119 8.51 10.11 -22.30
N GLU A 120 7.48 9.73 -21.57
CA GLU A 120 6.20 10.44 -21.49
C GLU A 120 6.24 11.57 -20.46
N LYS A 121 5.65 12.72 -20.81
CA LYS A 121 5.51 13.85 -19.89
C LYS A 121 4.55 13.50 -18.75
N ASN A 122 4.87 13.96 -17.54
CA ASN A 122 3.99 13.89 -16.37
C ASN A 122 3.42 15.28 -16.08
N GLU A 123 2.16 15.36 -15.67
CA GLU A 123 1.52 16.60 -15.20
C GLU A 123 1.20 16.46 -13.71
N PHE A 124 2.23 16.50 -12.87
CA PHE A 124 2.06 16.29 -11.43
C PHE A 124 1.12 17.34 -10.82
N LYS A 125 0.11 16.88 -10.08
CA LYS A 125 -0.88 17.72 -9.39
C LYS A 125 -1.03 17.26 -7.96
N PHE A 126 -0.97 18.21 -7.03
CA PHE A 126 -1.32 17.95 -5.63
C PHE A 126 -2.82 17.60 -5.54
N LEU A 127 -3.17 16.73 -4.57
CA LEU A 127 -4.57 16.33 -4.37
C LEU A 127 -5.46 17.50 -3.95
N TYR A 128 -4.89 18.47 -3.24
CA TYR A 128 -5.57 19.68 -2.78
C TYR A 128 -4.57 20.81 -2.57
N PRO A 129 -5.03 22.07 -2.60
CA PRO A 129 -4.23 23.23 -2.21
C PRO A 129 -4.07 23.31 -0.68
N ASN A 130 -2.98 23.91 -0.20
CA ASN A 130 -2.66 23.98 1.24
C ASN A 130 -3.63 24.87 2.02
N GLU A 131 -4.38 25.75 1.36
CA GLU A 131 -5.35 26.65 1.98
C GLU A 131 -6.68 25.95 2.30
N LEU A 132 -6.89 24.74 1.78
CA LEU A 132 -8.13 24.00 2.00
C LEU A 132 -8.33 23.73 3.50
N PRO A 133 -9.53 23.79 4.08
CA PRO A 133 -9.73 23.45 5.50
C PRO A 133 -9.30 22.02 5.83
N LEU A 134 -8.72 21.80 7.01
CA LEU A 134 -8.15 20.50 7.43
C LEU A 134 -9.15 19.35 7.24
N ARG A 135 -10.41 19.52 7.67
CA ARG A 135 -11.43 18.47 7.53
C ARG A 135 -11.71 18.14 6.06
N LYS A 136 -11.66 19.12 5.17
CA LYS A 136 -11.82 18.93 3.72
C LYS A 136 -10.61 18.26 3.08
N ARG A 137 -9.39 18.54 3.55
CA ARG A 137 -8.18 17.78 3.15
C ARG A 137 -8.34 16.31 3.51
N VAL A 138 -8.75 16.01 4.73
CA VAL A 138 -8.98 14.63 5.20
C VAL A 138 -10.08 13.93 4.40
N GLU A 139 -11.17 14.63 4.09
CA GLU A 139 -12.27 14.12 3.27
C GLU A 139 -11.81 13.78 1.84
N LEU A 140 -11.01 14.64 1.21
CA LEU A 140 -10.45 14.36 -0.12
C LEU A 140 -9.51 13.15 -0.10
N ILE A 141 -8.63 13.03 0.91
CA ILE A 141 -7.77 11.84 1.01
C ILE A 141 -8.63 10.58 1.16
N ALA A 142 -9.63 10.61 2.03
CA ALA A 142 -10.51 9.47 2.27
C ALA A 142 -11.25 9.03 1.01
N LYS A 143 -11.83 9.97 0.25
CA LYS A 143 -12.59 9.66 -0.97
C LYS A 143 -11.69 9.30 -2.14
N GLU A 144 -10.70 10.14 -2.42
CA GLU A 144 -9.94 10.06 -3.67
C GLU A 144 -8.80 9.04 -3.64
N VAL A 145 -8.22 8.79 -2.46
CA VAL A 145 -7.08 7.88 -2.27
C VAL A 145 -7.54 6.56 -1.68
N TYR A 146 -8.42 6.56 -0.67
CA TYR A 146 -8.83 5.34 0.01
C TYR A 146 -10.11 4.72 -0.56
N GLY A 147 -10.95 5.51 -1.23
CA GLY A 147 -12.26 5.06 -1.72
C GLY A 147 -13.31 4.91 -0.61
N ALA A 148 -13.21 5.71 0.45
CA ALA A 148 -14.25 5.84 1.47
C ALA A 148 -15.42 6.70 0.97
N ASP A 149 -16.62 6.49 1.50
CA ASP A 149 -17.80 7.31 1.20
C ASP A 149 -17.76 8.67 1.93
N GLY A 150 -16.94 8.78 2.98
CA GLY A 150 -16.76 9.99 3.75
C GLY A 150 -15.91 9.78 5.00
N VAL A 151 -15.98 10.74 5.92
CA VAL A 151 -15.17 10.78 7.15
C VAL A 151 -16.08 11.05 8.34
N ASP A 152 -15.88 10.31 9.42
CA ASP A 152 -16.59 10.49 10.68
C ASP A 152 -15.61 10.97 11.75
N PHE A 153 -15.75 12.22 12.17
CA PHE A 153 -14.94 12.81 13.23
C PHE A 153 -15.60 12.56 14.58
N LEU A 154 -14.85 11.97 15.52
CA LEU A 154 -15.29 11.90 16.91
C LEU A 154 -15.35 13.31 17.52
N PRO A 155 -16.15 13.53 18.58
CA PRO A 155 -16.31 14.87 19.18
C PRO A 155 -14.99 15.56 19.52
N GLU A 156 -14.03 14.84 20.11
CA GLU A 156 -12.71 15.35 20.46
C GLU A 156 -11.89 15.74 19.21
N ALA A 157 -11.90 14.90 18.19
CA ALA A 157 -11.23 15.16 16.92
C ALA A 157 -11.84 16.39 16.22
N ASN A 158 -13.17 16.50 16.20
CA ASN A 158 -13.86 17.63 15.58
C ASN A 158 -13.52 18.95 16.29
N ALA A 159 -13.50 18.96 17.63
CA ALA A 159 -13.11 20.13 18.40
C ALA A 159 -11.64 20.55 18.16
N LYS A 160 -10.71 19.60 18.04
CA LYS A 160 -9.31 19.89 17.68
C LYS A 160 -9.19 20.42 16.24
N ALA A 161 -9.91 19.81 15.29
CA ALA A 161 -9.91 20.25 13.90
C ALA A 161 -10.41 21.69 13.76
N GLU A 162 -11.48 22.06 14.47
CA GLU A 162 -11.99 23.44 14.48
C GLU A 162 -10.97 24.44 15.05
N ARG A 163 -10.19 24.05 16.07
CA ARG A 163 -9.11 24.89 16.60
C ARG A 163 -7.99 25.08 15.57
N PHE A 164 -7.62 24.01 14.85
CA PHE A 164 -6.61 24.10 13.80
C PHE A 164 -7.08 24.96 12.63
N GLU A 165 -8.33 24.82 12.20
CA GLU A 165 -8.89 25.59 11.09
C GLU A 165 -9.06 27.08 11.41
N LYS A 166 -9.20 27.46 12.68
CA LYS A 166 -9.35 28.87 13.13
C LYS A 166 -8.02 29.62 13.24
N ASP A 167 -6.91 28.92 13.38
CA ASP A 167 -5.60 29.53 13.59
C ASP A 167 -4.77 29.49 12.29
N PRO A 168 -4.54 30.63 11.63
CA PRO A 168 -3.85 30.69 10.34
C PRO A 168 -2.45 30.08 10.34
N LYS A 169 -1.81 29.94 11.51
CA LYS A 169 -0.48 29.31 11.60
C LYS A 169 -0.48 27.86 11.13
N TYR A 170 -1.63 27.18 11.13
CA TYR A 170 -1.75 25.79 10.69
C TYR A 170 -1.99 25.64 9.19
N ASN A 171 -2.14 26.75 8.44
CA ASN A 171 -2.31 26.69 6.99
C ASN A 171 -1.07 26.14 6.27
N GLU A 172 0.12 26.34 6.84
CA GLU A 172 1.38 25.79 6.32
C GLU A 172 1.64 24.33 6.72
N TYR A 173 0.75 23.71 7.52
CA TYR A 173 0.93 22.33 7.96
C TYR A 173 0.38 21.36 6.93
N ALA A 174 1.14 20.31 6.61
CA ALA A 174 0.69 19.21 5.76
C ALA A 174 -0.12 18.18 6.57
N THR A 175 -1.08 17.54 5.91
CA THR A 175 -1.91 16.49 6.53
C THR A 175 -1.28 15.12 6.31
N MET A 176 -0.90 14.43 7.39
CA MET A 176 -0.31 13.09 7.35
C MET A 176 -1.24 12.06 8.00
N MET A 177 -1.89 11.25 7.17
CA MET A 177 -2.90 10.29 7.65
C MET A 177 -2.26 9.15 8.44
N VAL A 178 -2.77 8.91 9.66
CA VAL A 178 -2.33 7.79 10.48
C VAL A 178 -3.41 6.72 10.53
N LYS A 179 -3.26 5.71 9.66
CA LYS A 179 -4.16 4.55 9.56
C LYS A 179 -3.37 3.26 9.39
N THR A 180 -4.06 2.13 9.47
CA THR A 180 -3.45 0.83 9.12
C THR A 180 -2.94 0.83 7.67
N HIS A 181 -1.77 0.25 7.43
CA HIS A 181 -1.21 0.03 6.10
C HIS A 181 -1.76 -1.26 5.44
N LEU A 182 -2.49 -2.08 6.21
CA LEU A 182 -2.94 -3.41 5.81
C LEU A 182 -4.26 -3.41 5.00
N SER A 183 -4.88 -2.25 4.83
CA SER A 183 -6.15 -2.05 4.13
C SER A 183 -6.21 -0.65 3.53
N LEU A 184 -6.97 -0.46 2.44
CA LEU A 184 -7.40 0.87 2.02
C LEU A 184 -8.30 1.53 3.07
N SER A 185 -9.06 0.73 3.82
CA SER A 185 -9.88 1.18 4.93
C SER A 185 -9.08 1.45 6.22
N ALA A 186 -9.77 1.90 7.28
CA ALA A 186 -9.20 1.98 8.63
C ALA A 186 -9.10 0.61 9.33
N ASP A 187 -9.76 -0.42 8.80
CA ASP A 187 -9.82 -1.75 9.39
C ASP A 187 -8.80 -2.68 8.71
N PRO A 188 -7.79 -3.21 9.43
CA PRO A 188 -6.75 -4.06 8.86
C PRO A 188 -7.27 -5.38 8.30
N THR A 189 -8.47 -5.81 8.67
CA THR A 189 -9.09 -7.07 8.24
C THR A 189 -9.78 -6.96 6.88
N LYS A 190 -10.20 -5.76 6.48
CA LYS A 190 -10.86 -5.52 5.19
C LYS A 190 -9.84 -5.46 4.06
N LYS A 191 -9.66 -6.56 3.31
CA LYS A 191 -8.74 -6.63 2.16
C LYS A 191 -9.42 -6.21 0.85
N GLY A 192 -8.73 -6.38 -0.27
CA GLY A 192 -9.24 -5.99 -1.59
C GLY A 192 -9.40 -4.48 -1.77
N CYS A 193 -10.51 -4.09 -2.39
CA CYS A 193 -10.94 -2.71 -2.61
C CYS A 193 -12.29 -2.46 -1.89
N PRO A 194 -12.28 -2.26 -0.56
CA PRO A 194 -13.51 -2.18 0.24
C PRO A 194 -14.38 -0.98 -0.18
N LYS A 195 -15.70 -1.17 -0.14
CA LYS A 195 -16.75 -0.16 -0.45
C LYS A 195 -17.71 -0.01 0.72
N GLY A 196 -18.54 1.04 0.73
CA GLY A 196 -19.59 1.20 1.74
C GLY A 196 -19.03 1.52 3.14
N TRP A 197 -17.89 2.20 3.22
CA TRP A 197 -17.22 2.48 4.50
C TRP A 197 -16.83 3.95 4.62
N ARG A 198 -16.78 4.43 5.85
CA ARG A 198 -16.39 5.80 6.20
C ARG A 198 -15.16 5.77 7.09
N LEU A 199 -14.28 6.76 6.93
CA LEU A 199 -13.03 6.86 7.67
C LEU A 199 -13.28 7.43 9.06
N PRO A 200 -13.13 6.66 10.15
CA PRO A 200 -13.19 7.22 11.49
C PRO A 200 -11.94 8.06 11.75
N VAL A 201 -12.09 9.24 12.35
CA VAL A 201 -11.00 10.06 12.85
C VAL A 201 -11.25 10.29 14.33
N ARG A 202 -10.42 9.65 15.16
CA ARG A 202 -10.56 9.66 16.62
C ARG A 202 -9.80 10.79 17.30
N ASP A 203 -8.69 11.20 16.72
CA ASP A 203 -7.85 12.27 17.26
C ASP A 203 -6.98 12.91 16.17
N PHE A 204 -6.28 13.98 16.51
CA PHE A 204 -5.22 14.59 15.71
C PHE A 204 -3.96 14.75 16.56
N LEU A 205 -2.85 14.20 16.07
CA LEU A 205 -1.51 14.48 16.60
C LEU A 205 -0.90 15.65 15.83
N ILE A 206 -0.07 16.43 16.50
CA ILE A 206 0.63 17.57 15.90
C ILE A 206 2.13 17.41 16.08
N TYR A 207 2.87 17.60 14.98
CA TYR A 207 4.32 17.63 14.96
C TYR A 207 4.77 18.99 14.43
N SER A 208 4.82 20.00 15.30
CA SER A 208 5.09 21.39 14.91
C SER A 208 6.44 21.60 14.24
N GLY A 209 7.49 20.88 14.68
CA GLY A 209 8.80 20.97 14.04
C GLY A 209 8.79 20.53 12.57
N ALA A 210 8.05 19.47 12.25
CA ALA A 210 7.89 18.96 10.88
C ALA A 210 6.71 19.58 10.14
N LYS A 211 5.93 20.45 10.80
CA LYS A 211 4.68 21.04 10.28
C LYS A 211 3.68 19.99 9.80
N PHE A 212 3.44 18.94 10.59
CA PHE A 212 2.42 17.93 10.30
C PHE A 212 1.24 17.98 11.26
N ILE A 213 0.04 17.89 10.69
CA ILE A 213 -1.19 17.54 11.40
C ILE A 213 -1.57 16.13 11.00
N CYS A 214 -1.73 15.25 11.98
CA CYS A 214 -1.81 13.82 11.77
C CYS A 214 -3.15 13.27 12.26
N PRO A 215 -4.16 13.14 11.38
CA PRO A 215 -5.44 12.53 11.74
C PRO A 215 -5.23 11.06 12.08
N VAL A 216 -5.67 10.67 13.27
CA VAL A 216 -5.55 9.31 13.79
C VAL A 216 -6.84 8.56 13.47
N CYS A 217 -6.74 7.53 12.64
CA CYS A 217 -7.89 6.76 12.13
C CYS A 217 -8.01 5.34 12.72
N GLY A 218 -7.13 4.95 13.63
CA GLY A 218 -7.15 3.64 14.26
C GLY A 218 -6.12 3.53 15.38
N ALA A 219 -6.01 2.34 15.99
CA ALA A 219 -4.96 2.05 16.95
C ALA A 219 -3.58 2.13 16.27
N ILE A 220 -2.62 2.77 16.95
CA ILE A 220 -1.24 2.90 16.47
C ILE A 220 -0.35 2.30 17.54
N SER A 221 0.56 1.40 17.14
CA SER A 221 1.68 1.01 17.99
C SER A 221 2.89 1.85 17.60
N LEU A 222 3.33 2.70 18.53
CA LEU A 222 4.56 3.50 18.37
C LEU A 222 5.80 2.78 18.92
N MET A 223 5.59 1.64 19.58
CA MET A 223 6.64 0.87 20.24
C MET A 223 6.44 -0.60 19.87
N PRO A 224 7.08 -1.09 18.79
CA PRO A 224 6.99 -2.50 18.43
C PRO A 224 7.62 -3.36 19.54
N GLY A 225 6.93 -4.42 19.94
CA GLY A 225 7.46 -5.42 20.86
C GLY A 225 8.30 -6.48 20.13
N THR A 226 9.05 -7.27 20.88
CA THR A 226 9.78 -8.44 20.37
C THR A 226 8.84 -9.64 20.16
N SER A 227 9.16 -10.51 19.19
CA SER A 227 8.47 -11.80 19.04
C SER A 227 8.76 -12.75 20.20
N SER A 228 7.94 -13.79 20.37
CA SER A 228 8.15 -14.86 21.37
C SER A 228 9.47 -15.62 21.17
N ASP A 229 9.93 -15.71 19.92
CA ASP A 229 11.25 -16.17 19.55
C ASP A 229 12.01 -15.09 18.75
N PRO A 230 12.75 -14.20 19.43
CA PRO A 230 13.40 -13.07 18.79
C PRO A 230 14.70 -13.47 18.07
N ALA A 231 14.96 -12.83 16.92
CA ALA A 231 16.09 -13.16 16.05
C ALA A 231 17.46 -12.99 16.72
N PHE A 232 17.60 -12.08 17.70
CA PHE A 232 18.87 -11.86 18.41
C PHE A 232 19.39 -13.12 19.12
N ARG A 233 18.53 -14.11 19.42
CA ARG A 233 18.96 -15.40 20.00
C ARG A 233 19.85 -16.21 19.06
N ARG A 234 19.79 -15.94 17.75
CA ARG A 234 20.57 -16.61 16.71
C ARG A 234 21.78 -15.78 16.25
N VAL A 235 21.93 -14.56 16.76
CA VAL A 235 23.03 -13.66 16.38
C VAL A 235 24.27 -14.04 17.16
N ASP A 236 25.36 -14.30 16.44
CA ASP A 236 26.67 -14.61 17.03
C ASP A 236 27.80 -14.16 16.08
N VAL A 237 29.05 -14.23 16.53
CA VAL A 237 30.24 -13.91 15.75
C VAL A 237 31.22 -15.07 15.81
N ASP A 238 31.59 -15.59 14.64
CA ASP A 238 32.69 -16.54 14.53
C ASP A 238 34.00 -15.88 14.96
N VAL A 239 34.54 -16.29 16.11
CA VAL A 239 35.74 -15.70 16.72
C VAL A 239 37.03 -15.93 15.93
N LYS A 240 37.04 -16.87 14.97
CA LYS A 240 38.20 -17.13 14.11
C LYS A 240 38.15 -16.29 12.84
N THR A 241 36.97 -16.16 12.24
CA THR A 241 36.80 -15.48 10.94
C THR A 241 36.29 -14.05 11.06
N GLY A 242 35.77 -13.66 12.23
CA GLY A 242 35.09 -12.39 12.45
C GLY A 242 33.72 -12.29 11.77
N LYS A 243 33.21 -13.39 11.18
CA LYS A 243 31.93 -13.38 10.47
C LYS A 243 30.75 -13.38 11.43
N VAL A 244 29.82 -12.46 11.21
CA VAL A 244 28.53 -12.40 11.92
C VAL A 244 27.59 -13.46 11.34
N ILE A 245 26.95 -14.24 12.20
CA ILE A 245 25.93 -15.23 11.84
C ILE A 245 24.56 -14.84 12.39
N GLY A 246 23.49 -15.26 11.71
CA GLY A 246 22.10 -15.10 12.17
C GLY A 246 21.51 -13.69 12.11
N LEU A 247 22.18 -12.75 11.43
CA LEU A 247 21.69 -11.38 11.24
C LEU A 247 20.67 -11.24 10.10
N PHE A 248 20.81 -12.08 9.05
CA PHE A 248 19.93 -12.16 7.88
C PHE A 248 19.78 -13.61 7.41
#